data_AF-A0A0M9EA97-F1
#
_entry.id   AF-A0A0M9EA97-F1
#
_cell.length_a   1.000
_cell.length_b   1.000
_cell.length_c   1.000
_cell.angle_alpha   90.00
_cell.angle_beta   90.00
_cell.angle_gamma   90.00
#
_symmetry.space_group_name_H-M   'P 1'
#
loop_
_entity.id
_entity.type
_entity.pdbx_description
1 polymer ?
#
loop_
_entity_poly.entity_id
_entity_poly.type
_entity_poly.pdbx_seq_one_letter_code
_entity_poly.pdbx_strand_id
1 'polypeptide(L)'
;MSRIKIKNFGPIKKGHLHDDGWIDLKKVTVFVGNQGSGKSTVAKLISTFIWIEKALVRGDYKKKWFEQKNRLKNNYLGYHRLENYFKTKGDDNTIIEYQGDAYSINYKDGSMILKKRSNDTYHLPQIMYVPAERNFISYVKTPKELKLSSDSLKEFLTEFENAKNNIRELVKLPINNIHIEYDKLNDILNLKGQDYKVKLNEASSGFQSVVPLYIVSEYLANSVKNQNKQNMESMTSDELKRFKKGVEDIWKNNSLSDR
;
A
#
# COMPACT_ATOMS: atom_id res chain seq x y z
N MET A 1 2.24 -17.02 -4.67
CA MET A 1 3.59 -16.46 -4.45
C MET A 1 3.84 -15.40 -5.50
N SER A 2 4.07 -14.16 -5.06
CA SER A 2 4.13 -13.02 -5.96
C SER A 2 5.56 -12.72 -6.41
N ARG A 3 5.73 -12.21 -7.64
CA ARG A 3 7.03 -11.77 -8.17
C ARG A 3 6.86 -10.64 -9.18
N ILE A 4 7.90 -9.84 -9.35
CA ILE A 4 7.90 -8.69 -10.27
C ILE A 4 9.17 -8.65 -11.12
N LYS A 5 9.05 -8.26 -12.37
CA LYS A 5 10.15 -8.04 -13.33
C LYS A 5 9.99 -6.64 -13.92
N ILE A 6 11.05 -5.86 -13.89
CA ILE A 6 11.03 -4.45 -14.31
C ILE A 6 12.23 -4.20 -15.21
N LYS A 7 12.01 -3.64 -16.40
CA LYS A 7 13.07 -3.19 -17.31
C LYS A 7 12.75 -1.79 -17.80
N ASN A 8 13.78 -0.97 -17.96
CA ASN A 8 13.72 0.36 -18.56
C ASN A 8 12.70 1.30 -17.89
N PHE A 9 12.75 1.42 -16.56
CA PHE A 9 11.85 2.26 -15.78
C PHE A 9 12.61 3.10 -14.74
N GLY A 10 12.71 4.41 -14.99
CA GLY A 10 13.46 5.36 -14.18
C GLY A 10 14.93 4.94 -14.01
N PRO A 11 15.41 4.76 -12.75
CA PRO A 11 16.77 4.30 -12.50
C PRO A 11 17.01 2.83 -12.88
N ILE A 12 15.95 2.01 -13.01
CA ILE A 12 16.06 0.59 -13.36
C ILE A 12 16.27 0.46 -14.87
N LYS A 13 17.44 -0.04 -15.28
CA LYS A 13 17.79 -0.24 -16.70
C LYS A 13 17.52 -1.68 -17.15
N LYS A 14 18.47 -2.59 -16.88
CA LYS A 14 18.39 -4.00 -17.31
C LYS A 14 17.46 -4.86 -16.43
N GLY A 15 17.02 -4.33 -15.29
CA GLY A 15 16.24 -5.08 -14.30
C GLY A 15 17.11 -5.90 -13.37
N HIS A 16 16.51 -6.91 -12.73
CA HIS A 16 17.26 -7.91 -11.98
C HIS A 16 18.13 -8.74 -12.94
N LEU A 17 19.37 -9.04 -12.55
CA LEU A 17 20.35 -9.68 -13.44
C LEU A 17 20.31 -11.21 -13.38
N HIS A 18 19.63 -11.76 -12.37
CA HIS A 18 19.46 -13.20 -12.16
C HIS A 18 17.99 -13.58 -12.34
N ASP A 19 17.66 -14.87 -12.25
CA ASP A 19 16.28 -15.39 -12.27
C ASP A 19 15.42 -14.89 -13.43
N ASP A 20 15.99 -14.77 -14.63
CA ASP A 20 15.34 -14.17 -15.81
C ASP A 20 14.72 -12.78 -15.51
N GLY A 21 15.35 -12.00 -14.63
CA GLY A 21 14.92 -10.68 -14.25
C GLY A 21 13.74 -10.62 -13.27
N TRP A 22 13.30 -11.75 -12.74
CA TRP A 22 12.27 -11.80 -11.71
C TRP A 22 12.81 -11.52 -10.32
N ILE A 23 12.04 -10.78 -9.53
CA ILE A 23 12.27 -10.56 -8.11
C ILE A 23 11.11 -11.22 -7.36
N ASP A 24 11.41 -12.25 -6.59
CA ASP A 24 10.44 -12.92 -5.73
C ASP A 24 10.06 -12.06 -4.53
N LEU A 25 8.76 -11.98 -4.25
CA LEU A 25 8.21 -11.30 -3.09
C LEU A 25 7.89 -12.35 -2.02
N LYS A 26 8.75 -12.41 -1.01
CA LYS A 26 8.53 -13.23 0.19
C LYS A 26 7.78 -12.39 1.24
N LYS A 27 7.30 -13.05 2.31
CA LYS A 27 6.60 -12.38 3.44
C LYS A 27 7.38 -11.18 3.98
N VAL A 28 8.70 -11.32 4.08
CA VAL A 28 9.62 -10.22 4.40
C VAL A 28 10.62 -10.14 3.25
N THR A 29 10.69 -8.98 2.61
CA THR A 29 11.60 -8.71 1.49
C THR A 29 12.34 -7.41 1.77
N VAL A 30 13.67 -7.44 1.75
CA VAL A 30 14.52 -6.28 2.05
C VAL A 30 15.33 -5.92 0.81
N PHE A 31 15.18 -4.68 0.33
CA PHE A 31 15.97 -4.16 -0.78
C PHE A 31 17.14 -3.34 -0.24
N VAL A 32 18.37 -3.79 -0.52
CA VAL A 32 19.62 -3.13 -0.12
C VAL A 32 20.41 -2.70 -1.35
N GLY A 33 21.18 -1.62 -1.24
CA GLY A 33 22.05 -1.13 -2.31
C GLY A 33 22.22 0.39 -2.31
N ASN A 34 23.01 0.89 -3.26
CA ASN A 34 23.40 2.31 -3.35
C ASN A 34 22.20 3.27 -3.49
N GLN A 35 22.38 4.52 -3.06
CA GLN A 35 21.37 5.57 -3.27
C GLN A 35 21.09 5.76 -4.78
N GLY A 36 19.83 6.01 -5.13
CA GLY A 36 19.43 6.20 -6.52
C GLY A 36 19.32 4.92 -7.37
N SER A 37 19.58 3.73 -6.81
CA SER A 37 19.53 2.46 -7.57
C SER A 37 18.12 1.94 -7.91
N GLY A 38 17.06 2.60 -7.44
CA GLY A 38 15.67 2.21 -7.73
C GLY A 38 14.98 1.33 -6.68
N LYS A 39 15.56 1.16 -5.49
CA LYS A 39 14.93 0.38 -4.39
C LYS A 39 13.48 0.79 -4.11
N SER A 40 13.24 2.09 -3.90
CA SER A 40 11.88 2.62 -3.68
C SER A 40 11.01 2.52 -4.92
N THR A 41 11.59 2.55 -6.13
CA THR A 41 10.85 2.37 -7.39
C THR A 41 10.24 0.97 -7.44
N VAL A 42 11.00 -0.07 -7.09
CA VAL A 42 10.51 -1.44 -7.02
C VAL A 42 9.38 -1.55 -5.99
N ALA A 43 9.57 -1.06 -4.76
CA ALA A 43 8.56 -1.11 -3.70
C ALA A 43 7.25 -0.40 -4.07
N LYS A 44 7.34 0.79 -4.70
CA LYS A 44 6.17 1.55 -5.16
C LYS A 44 5.42 0.82 -6.28
N LEU A 45 6.12 0.21 -7.25
CA LEU A 45 5.46 -0.59 -8.28
C LEU A 45 4.75 -1.80 -7.67
N ILE A 46 5.40 -2.51 -6.75
CA ILE A 46 4.78 -3.63 -6.02
C ILE A 46 3.47 -3.19 -5.35
N SER A 47 3.51 -2.08 -4.60
CA SER A 47 2.33 -1.48 -3.97
C SER A 47 1.19 -1.23 -4.99
N THR A 48 1.50 -0.60 -6.12
CA THR A 48 0.52 -0.36 -7.20
C THR A 48 -0.07 -1.65 -7.76
N PHE A 49 0.74 -2.66 -8.07
CA PHE A 49 0.24 -3.89 -8.68
C PHE A 49 -0.53 -4.79 -7.70
N ILE A 50 -0.14 -4.84 -6.43
CA ILE A 50 -0.93 -5.52 -5.38
C ILE A 50 -2.30 -4.84 -5.24
N TRP A 51 -2.34 -3.50 -5.29
CA TRP A 51 -3.61 -2.77 -5.24
C TRP A 51 -4.50 -3.04 -6.46
N ILE A 52 -3.93 -3.01 -7.68
CA ILE A 52 -4.67 -3.33 -8.91
C ILE A 52 -5.23 -4.76 -8.84
N GLU A 53 -4.43 -5.73 -8.39
CA GLU A 53 -4.86 -7.11 -8.21
C GLU A 53 -6.01 -7.21 -7.19
N LYS A 54 -5.86 -6.59 -6.01
CA LYS A 54 -6.93 -6.53 -4.99
C LYS A 54 -8.22 -5.95 -5.58
N ALA A 55 -8.13 -4.83 -6.29
CA ALA A 55 -9.29 -4.16 -6.89
C ALA A 55 -9.98 -5.03 -7.97
N LEU A 56 -9.19 -5.78 -8.76
CA LEU A 56 -9.72 -6.75 -9.72
C LEU A 56 -10.44 -7.92 -9.05
N VAL A 57 -9.88 -8.46 -7.96
CA VAL A 57 -10.50 -9.58 -7.23
C VAL A 57 -11.79 -9.14 -6.53
N ARG A 58 -11.83 -7.94 -5.95
CA ARG A 58 -13.05 -7.37 -5.35
C ARG A 58 -14.14 -7.02 -6.38
N GLY A 59 -13.80 -7.00 -7.67
CA GLY A 59 -14.71 -6.57 -8.72
C GLY A 59 -14.93 -5.04 -8.73
N ASP A 60 -13.99 -4.29 -8.15
CA ASP A 60 -14.03 -2.81 -8.11
C ASP A 60 -13.98 -2.21 -9.51
N TYR A 61 -13.24 -2.87 -10.40
CA TYR A 61 -13.09 -2.49 -11.79
C TYR A 61 -13.11 -3.72 -12.69
N LYS A 62 -13.64 -3.54 -13.91
CA LYS A 62 -13.51 -4.55 -14.96
C LYS A 62 -12.07 -4.58 -15.47
N LYS A 63 -11.56 -5.75 -15.86
CA LYS A 63 -10.25 -5.92 -16.51
C LYS A 63 -9.97 -4.87 -17.60
N LYS A 64 -10.91 -4.67 -18.54
CA LYS A 64 -10.79 -3.72 -19.65
C LYS A 64 -10.52 -2.27 -19.21
N TRP A 65 -10.90 -1.89 -18.00
CA TRP A 65 -10.65 -0.55 -17.46
C TRP A 65 -9.15 -0.27 -17.31
N PHE A 66 -8.41 -1.25 -16.81
CA PHE A 66 -6.96 -1.15 -16.60
C PHE A 66 -6.18 -1.31 -17.91
N GLU A 67 -6.69 -2.10 -18.86
CA GLU A 67 -6.01 -2.37 -20.15
C GLU A 67 -6.05 -1.19 -21.13
N GLN A 68 -6.77 -0.11 -20.82
CA GLN A 68 -6.79 1.10 -21.64
C GLN A 68 -5.37 1.68 -21.81
N LYS A 69 -5.09 2.19 -23.01
CA LYS A 69 -3.80 2.81 -23.34
C LYS A 69 -3.47 3.95 -22.36
N ASN A 70 -2.24 3.98 -21.88
CA ASN A 70 -1.67 4.93 -20.92
C ASN A 70 -2.36 4.97 -19.54
N ARG A 71 -3.29 4.06 -19.25
CA ARG A 71 -4.02 4.05 -17.98
C ARG A 71 -3.10 3.91 -16.77
N LEU A 72 -2.12 3.00 -16.83
CA LEU A 72 -1.12 2.82 -15.77
C LEU A 72 -0.41 4.14 -15.44
N LYS A 73 0.12 4.80 -16.48
CA LYS A 73 0.86 6.05 -16.37
C LYS A 73 0.03 7.18 -15.80
N ASN A 74 -1.14 7.43 -16.40
CA ASN A 74 -1.89 8.65 -16.15
C ASN A 74 -2.73 8.59 -14.87
N ASN A 75 -3.16 7.40 -14.44
CA ASN A 75 -4.12 7.26 -13.36
C ASN A 75 -3.56 6.59 -12.09
N TYR A 76 -2.55 5.73 -12.21
CA TYR A 76 -2.11 4.91 -11.07
C TYR A 76 -0.69 5.23 -10.59
N LEU A 77 0.22 5.55 -11.50
CA LEU A 77 1.59 5.88 -11.12
C LEU A 77 1.75 7.27 -10.48
N GLY A 78 0.79 8.17 -10.68
CA GLY A 78 0.74 9.48 -10.02
C GLY A 78 0.70 9.39 -8.50
N TYR A 79 0.03 8.38 -7.96
CA TYR A 79 -0.08 8.12 -6.51
C TYR A 79 1.30 8.07 -5.83
N HIS A 80 2.30 7.52 -6.52
CA HIS A 80 3.67 7.37 -6.07
C HIS A 80 4.68 8.32 -6.71
N ARG A 81 4.22 9.26 -7.55
CA ARG A 81 5.03 10.17 -8.39
C ARG A 81 5.98 9.44 -9.34
N LEU A 82 5.45 8.41 -10.01
CA LEU A 82 6.20 7.56 -10.95
C LEU A 82 5.79 7.77 -12.43
N GLU A 83 4.85 8.67 -12.72
CA GLU A 83 4.31 8.93 -14.06
C GLU A 83 5.37 9.35 -15.08
N ASN A 84 6.48 9.93 -14.62
CA ASN A 84 7.59 10.39 -15.46
C ASN A 84 8.79 9.43 -15.52
N TYR A 85 8.64 8.20 -15.01
CA TYR A 85 9.74 7.21 -14.98
C TYR A 85 9.85 6.40 -16.29
N PHE A 86 8.85 6.46 -17.16
CA PHE A 86 8.91 5.81 -18.46
C PHE A 86 10.05 6.40 -19.29
N LYS A 87 10.82 5.53 -19.99
CA LYS A 87 11.78 6.01 -20.99
C LYS A 87 11.01 6.74 -22.10
N THR A 88 11.46 7.94 -22.43
CA THR A 88 10.91 8.77 -23.52
C THR A 88 11.86 8.87 -24.71
N LYS A 89 13.07 8.29 -24.61
CA LYS A 89 14.13 8.33 -25.63
C LYS A 89 14.83 6.97 -25.74
N GLY A 90 15.20 6.60 -26.96
CA GLY A 90 15.83 5.33 -27.33
C GLY A 90 14.83 4.21 -27.68
N ASP A 91 15.33 3.10 -28.20
CA ASP A 91 14.52 1.96 -28.69
C ASP A 91 14.06 1.00 -27.58
N ASP A 92 14.54 1.24 -26.36
CA ASP A 92 14.27 0.44 -25.18
C ASP A 92 12.91 0.77 -24.54
N ASN A 93 11.89 -0.03 -24.86
CA ASN A 93 10.59 0.12 -24.24
C ASN A 93 10.60 -0.32 -22.76
N THR A 94 9.81 0.39 -21.93
CA THR A 94 9.54 -0.01 -20.54
C THR A 94 8.74 -1.31 -20.54
N ILE A 95 9.22 -2.29 -19.77
CA ILE A 95 8.53 -3.56 -19.53
C ILE A 95 8.36 -3.72 -18.03
N ILE A 96 7.13 -4.00 -17.60
CA ILE A 96 6.84 -4.35 -16.21
C ILE A 96 5.93 -5.57 -16.22
N GLU A 97 6.37 -6.65 -15.58
CA GLU A 97 5.57 -7.85 -15.41
C GLU A 97 5.41 -8.12 -13.92
N TYR A 98 4.18 -8.33 -13.49
CA TYR A 98 3.83 -8.69 -12.13
C TYR A 98 3.04 -9.99 -12.16
N GLN A 99 3.44 -10.93 -11.34
CA GLN A 99 2.72 -12.17 -11.13
C GLN A 99 2.29 -12.18 -9.67
N GLY A 100 1.01 -11.92 -9.42
CA GLY A 100 0.40 -12.01 -8.10
C GLY A 100 -0.29 -13.34 -7.88
N ASP A 101 -1.07 -13.43 -6.81
CA ASP A 101 -1.78 -14.66 -6.44
C ASP A 101 -3.03 -14.92 -7.29
N ALA A 102 -3.72 -13.88 -7.75
CA ALA A 102 -4.95 -14.00 -8.55
C ALA A 102 -4.79 -13.52 -9.99
N TYR A 103 -3.83 -12.64 -10.28
CA TYR A 103 -3.62 -12.07 -11.61
C TYR A 103 -2.14 -12.01 -12.00
N SER A 104 -1.89 -12.22 -13.29
CA SER A 104 -0.65 -11.79 -13.95
C SER A 104 -0.92 -10.50 -14.72
N ILE A 105 -0.04 -9.52 -14.59
CA ILE A 105 -0.17 -8.18 -15.14
C ILE A 105 1.09 -7.89 -15.95
N ASN A 106 0.93 -7.73 -17.26
CA ASN A 106 2.04 -7.44 -18.17
C ASN A 106 1.83 -6.07 -18.79
N TYR A 107 2.74 -5.14 -18.51
CA TYR A 107 2.77 -3.81 -19.11
C TYR A 107 3.84 -3.74 -20.18
N LYS A 108 3.44 -3.31 -21.38
CA LYS A 108 4.32 -2.99 -22.50
C LYS A 108 3.64 -2.01 -23.44
N ASP A 109 4.42 -1.13 -24.09
CA ASP A 109 3.96 -0.24 -25.17
C ASP A 109 2.72 0.61 -24.78
N GLY A 110 2.71 1.11 -23.55
CA GLY A 110 1.64 1.98 -23.04
C GLY A 110 0.42 1.25 -22.49
N SER A 111 0.31 -0.07 -22.63
CA SER A 111 -0.91 -0.81 -22.25
C SER A 111 -0.60 -1.97 -21.29
N MET A 112 -1.60 -2.35 -20.50
CA MET A 112 -1.53 -3.54 -19.64
C MET A 112 -2.32 -4.69 -20.25
N ILE A 113 -1.85 -5.92 -20.05
CA ILE A 113 -2.57 -7.16 -20.33
C ILE A 113 -2.70 -7.90 -19.01
N LEU A 114 -3.94 -8.17 -18.61
CA LEU A 114 -4.26 -8.84 -17.34
C LEU A 114 -4.69 -10.28 -17.60
N LYS A 115 -4.16 -11.27 -16.90
CA LYS A 115 -4.60 -12.67 -17.00
C LYS A 115 -4.97 -13.18 -15.61
N LYS A 116 -6.19 -13.67 -15.45
CA LYS A 116 -6.62 -14.32 -14.20
C LYS A 116 -5.83 -15.62 -14.05
N ARG A 117 -5.39 -15.91 -12.82
CA ARG A 117 -4.72 -17.16 -12.44
C ARG A 117 -5.74 -18.06 -11.74
N SER A 118 -5.65 -19.37 -11.96
CA SER A 118 -6.48 -20.38 -11.32
C SER A 118 -5.98 -20.64 -9.90
N ASN A 119 -6.31 -19.75 -8.98
CA ASN A 119 -6.17 -19.98 -7.55
C ASN A 119 -7.55 -19.85 -6.91
N ASP A 120 -7.96 -20.88 -6.18
CA ASP A 120 -9.32 -20.98 -5.61
C ASP A 120 -9.52 -20.05 -4.41
N THR A 121 -8.44 -19.61 -3.77
CA THR A 121 -8.48 -18.74 -2.59
C THR A 121 -7.54 -17.55 -2.72
N TYR A 122 -8.10 -16.33 -2.66
CA TYR A 122 -7.35 -15.08 -2.59
C TYR A 122 -7.62 -14.38 -1.25
N HIS A 123 -6.57 -14.16 -0.46
CA HIS A 123 -6.68 -13.39 0.78
C HIS A 123 -6.60 -11.90 0.46
N LEU A 124 -7.67 -11.14 0.72
CA LEU A 124 -7.69 -9.69 0.50
C LEU A 124 -6.67 -9.00 1.42
N PRO A 125 -5.58 -8.41 0.90
CA PRO A 125 -4.55 -7.82 1.74
C PRO A 125 -4.96 -6.42 2.22
N GLN A 126 -4.54 -6.04 3.44
CA GLN A 126 -4.45 -4.63 3.83
C GLN A 126 -3.14 -4.07 3.29
N ILE A 127 -3.21 -3.04 2.46
CA ILE A 127 -2.07 -2.49 1.72
C ILE A 127 -1.81 -1.09 2.24
N MET A 128 -0.57 -0.80 2.61
CA MET A 128 -0.12 0.54 2.99
C MET A 128 1.31 0.73 2.48
N TYR A 129 1.56 1.84 1.79
CA TYR A 129 2.91 2.28 1.47
C TYR A 129 3.30 3.41 2.43
N VAL A 130 4.37 3.19 3.20
CA VAL A 130 4.89 4.22 4.10
C VAL A 130 5.95 5.06 3.37
N PRO A 131 5.71 6.35 3.11
CA PRO A 131 6.64 7.21 2.39
C PRO A 131 7.88 7.59 3.23
N ALA A 132 8.93 8.07 2.55
CA ALA A 132 10.14 8.54 3.24
C ALA A 132 9.85 9.82 4.04
N GLU A 133 8.93 10.63 3.54
CA GLU A 133 8.44 11.87 4.10
C GLU A 133 7.70 11.69 5.45
N ARG A 134 7.45 10.44 5.90
CA ARG A 134 6.83 10.15 7.21
C ARG A 134 7.50 10.86 8.38
N ASN A 135 8.81 11.10 8.28
CA ASN A 135 9.61 11.72 9.33
C ASN A 135 9.16 13.17 9.62
N PHE A 136 8.46 13.81 8.68
CA PHE A 136 7.94 15.17 8.83
C PHE A 136 6.56 15.21 9.50
N ILE A 137 5.86 14.09 9.63
CA ILE A 137 4.46 14.07 10.08
C ILE A 137 4.32 14.54 11.52
N SER A 138 5.32 14.31 12.38
CA SER A 138 5.32 14.83 13.75
C SER A 138 5.26 16.37 13.82
N TYR A 139 5.60 17.06 12.73
CA TYR A 139 5.58 18.52 12.66
C TYR A 139 4.34 19.09 11.98
N VAL A 140 3.57 18.27 11.26
CA VAL A 140 2.40 18.70 10.51
C VAL A 140 1.19 18.67 11.44
N LYS A 141 0.53 19.82 11.62
CA LYS A 141 -0.65 19.91 12.47
C LYS A 141 -1.95 19.64 11.71
N THR A 142 -1.98 19.98 10.42
CA THR A 142 -3.18 19.77 9.60
C THR A 142 -2.86 19.22 8.21
N PRO A 143 -3.68 18.30 7.65
CA PRO A 143 -3.53 17.84 6.27
C PRO A 143 -3.56 18.98 5.23
N LYS A 144 -4.18 20.12 5.57
CA LYS A 144 -4.22 21.32 4.72
C LYS A 144 -2.85 22.00 4.54
N GLU A 145 -1.91 21.78 5.45
CA GLU A 145 -0.53 22.27 5.33
C GLU A 145 0.26 21.49 4.28
N LEU A 146 -0.25 20.33 3.84
CA LEU A 146 0.39 19.42 2.91
C LEU A 146 -0.17 19.52 1.48
N LYS A 147 -0.50 20.71 1.00
CA LYS A 147 -1.02 20.91 -0.39
C LYS A 147 -0.11 20.33 -1.48
N LEU A 148 1.20 20.20 -1.21
CA LEU A 148 2.20 19.66 -2.13
C LEU A 148 2.61 18.21 -1.81
N SER A 149 1.82 17.46 -1.03
CA SER A 149 2.10 16.06 -0.69
C SER A 149 1.73 15.09 -1.82
N SER A 150 2.45 13.97 -1.92
CA SER A 150 2.03 12.84 -2.76
C SER A 150 0.76 12.23 -2.18
N ASP A 151 -0.07 11.59 -3.02
CA ASP A 151 -1.28 10.94 -2.51
C ASP A 151 -0.95 9.82 -1.52
N SER A 152 0.18 9.12 -1.70
CA SER A 152 0.68 8.16 -0.71
C SER A 152 0.99 8.78 0.67
N LEU A 153 1.43 10.04 0.72
CA LEU A 153 1.66 10.74 1.99
C LEU A 153 0.35 11.19 2.62
N LYS A 154 -0.62 11.63 1.82
CA LYS A 154 -1.96 11.96 2.31
C LYS A 154 -2.62 10.74 2.95
N GLU A 155 -2.58 9.60 2.27
CA GLU A 155 -3.14 8.35 2.79
C GLU A 155 -2.43 7.89 4.06
N PHE A 156 -1.09 7.92 4.08
CA PHE A 156 -0.35 7.59 5.30
C PHE A 156 -0.68 8.54 6.47
N LEU A 157 -0.88 9.84 6.20
CA LEU A 157 -1.31 10.80 7.21
C LEU A 157 -2.73 10.51 7.72
N THR A 158 -3.66 10.17 6.82
CA THR A 158 -5.02 9.77 7.21
C THR A 158 -4.97 8.58 8.15
N GLU A 159 -4.20 7.54 7.82
CA GLU A 159 -4.06 6.38 8.70
C GLU A 159 -3.29 6.69 9.99
N PHE A 160 -2.35 7.63 9.97
CA PHE A 160 -1.70 8.14 11.17
C PHE A 160 -2.69 8.83 12.09
N GLU A 161 -3.56 9.68 11.57
CA GLU A 161 -4.62 10.34 12.34
C GLU A 161 -5.63 9.33 12.89
N ASN A 162 -6.04 8.33 12.10
CA ASN A 162 -6.90 7.24 12.55
C ASN A 162 -6.26 6.46 13.70
N ALA A 163 -4.99 6.08 13.54
CA ALA A 163 -4.21 5.37 14.56
C ALA A 163 -4.06 6.20 15.83
N LYS A 164 -3.65 7.47 15.71
CA LYS A 164 -3.53 8.43 16.80
C LYS A 164 -4.84 8.55 17.58
N ASN A 165 -5.96 8.73 16.89
CA ASN A 165 -7.28 8.84 17.52
C ASN A 165 -7.77 7.54 18.17
N ASN A 166 -7.28 6.38 17.71
CA ASN A 166 -7.57 5.07 18.29
C ASN A 166 -6.84 4.83 19.62
N ILE A 167 -5.78 5.59 19.94
CA ILE A 167 -5.05 5.48 21.20
C ILE A 167 -5.99 5.80 22.37
N ARG A 168 -6.13 4.84 23.29
CA ARG A 168 -6.93 4.98 24.52
C ARG A 168 -6.06 5.06 25.77
N GLU A 169 -4.94 4.36 25.76
CA GLU A 169 -4.00 4.22 26.87
C GLU A 169 -2.57 4.41 26.36
N LEU A 170 -1.58 4.25 27.25
CA LEU A 170 -0.17 4.28 26.89
C LEU A 170 0.18 3.15 25.92
N VAL A 171 0.77 3.50 24.78
CA VAL A 171 1.25 2.53 23.78
C VAL A 171 2.73 2.29 24.01
N LYS A 172 3.12 1.07 24.38
CA LYS A 172 4.54 0.72 24.58
C LYS A 172 5.26 0.61 23.23
N LEU A 173 6.35 1.35 23.07
CA LEU A 173 7.23 1.20 21.91
C LEU A 173 8.07 -0.08 22.00
N PRO A 174 8.41 -0.69 20.86
CA PRO A 174 9.30 -1.86 20.81
C PRO A 174 10.78 -1.49 21.02
N ILE A 175 11.07 -0.26 21.42
CA ILE A 175 12.42 0.28 21.63
C ILE A 175 12.47 1.08 22.93
N ASN A 176 13.63 1.02 23.61
CA ASN A 176 14.03 1.89 24.72
C ASN A 176 13.05 1.98 25.92
N ASN A 177 12.12 1.04 26.07
CA ASN A 177 11.11 1.02 27.14
C ASN A 177 10.33 2.34 27.31
N ILE A 178 10.05 3.01 26.19
CA ILE A 178 9.30 4.28 26.14
C ILE A 178 7.84 3.99 25.78
N HIS A 179 6.95 4.82 26.29
CA HIS A 179 5.53 4.77 25.96
C HIS A 179 5.12 6.01 25.17
N ILE A 180 4.17 5.85 24.25
CA ILE A 180 3.48 6.94 23.58
C ILE A 180 2.22 7.26 24.38
N GLU A 181 2.04 8.52 24.68
CA GLU A 181 0.85 9.06 25.35
C GLU A 181 0.21 10.10 24.43
N TYR A 182 -1.05 9.89 24.06
CA TYR A 182 -1.81 10.86 23.28
C TYR A 182 -2.67 11.75 24.19
N ASP A 183 -2.29 13.02 24.28
CA ASP A 183 -3.10 14.06 24.90
C ASP A 183 -4.16 14.54 23.89
N LYS A 184 -5.37 13.98 24.00
CA LYS A 184 -6.50 14.26 23.10
C LYS A 184 -7.01 15.70 23.21
N LEU A 185 -6.86 16.34 24.36
CA LEU A 185 -7.39 17.70 24.57
C LEU A 185 -6.58 18.72 23.81
N ASN A 186 -5.25 18.52 23.77
CA ASN A 186 -4.32 19.43 23.11
C ASN A 186 -3.87 18.96 21.73
N ASP A 187 -4.29 17.76 21.30
CA ASP A 187 -3.82 17.07 20.09
C ASP A 187 -2.28 16.91 20.06
N ILE A 188 -1.72 16.38 21.16
CA ILE A 188 -0.26 16.24 21.33
C ILE A 188 0.11 14.78 21.60
N LEU A 189 1.00 14.25 20.77
CA LEU A 189 1.69 12.99 21.07
C LEU A 189 2.94 13.26 21.92
N ASN A 190 3.04 12.55 23.02
CA ASN A 190 4.17 12.61 23.94
C ASN A 190 4.87 11.26 24.02
N LEU A 191 6.18 11.30 24.24
CA LEU A 191 7.00 10.17 24.65
C LEU A 191 7.22 10.23 26.15
N LYS A 192 6.85 9.15 26.84
CA LYS A 192 6.98 9.01 28.29
C LYS A 192 8.02 7.95 28.61
N GLY A 193 9.13 8.39 29.18
CA GLY A 193 10.16 7.54 29.77
C GLY A 193 9.82 7.20 31.23
N GLN A 194 10.83 6.76 31.99
CA GLN A 194 10.66 6.49 33.42
C GLN A 194 10.47 7.77 34.24
N ASP A 195 11.23 8.82 33.91
CA ASP A 195 11.38 10.05 34.68
C ASP A 195 11.16 11.33 33.84
N TYR A 196 10.85 11.18 32.55
CA TYR A 196 10.65 12.31 31.65
C TYR A 196 9.44 12.14 30.72
N LYS A 197 8.95 13.28 30.23
CA LYS A 197 7.93 13.39 29.18
C LYS A 197 8.34 14.47 28.19
N VAL A 198 8.37 14.13 26.89
CA VAL A 198 8.77 15.04 25.80
C VAL A 198 7.76 14.93 24.66
N LYS A 199 7.44 16.03 23.99
CA LYS A 199 6.55 16.00 22.82
C LYS A 199 7.25 15.31 21.64
N LEU A 200 6.49 14.60 20.81
CA LEU A 200 7.06 13.87 19.68
C LEU A 200 7.85 14.78 18.71
N ASN A 201 7.37 16.00 18.47
CA ASN A 201 8.03 16.97 17.59
C ASN A 201 9.32 17.57 18.18
N GLU A 202 9.54 17.44 19.49
CA GLU A 202 10.74 17.86 20.22
C GLU A 202 11.70 16.68 20.46
N ALA A 203 11.27 15.44 20.19
CA ALA A 203 12.07 14.24 20.36
C ALA A 203 13.17 14.10 19.31
N SER A 204 14.06 13.11 19.47
CA SER A 204 15.06 12.81 18.44
C SER A 204 14.42 12.38 17.12
N SER A 205 15.10 12.66 16.01
CA SER A 205 14.62 12.33 14.66
C SER A 205 14.33 10.83 14.47
N GLY A 206 14.99 9.96 15.23
CA GLY A 206 14.70 8.53 15.30
C GLY A 206 13.28 8.25 15.78
N PHE A 207 12.85 8.85 16.90
CA PHE A 207 11.49 8.68 17.41
C PHE A 207 10.45 9.34 16.50
N GLN A 208 10.75 10.52 15.97
CA GLN A 208 9.89 11.20 14.99
C GLN A 208 9.61 10.34 13.76
N SER A 209 10.56 9.48 13.39
CA SER A 209 10.45 8.55 12.26
C SER A 209 9.76 7.23 12.62
N VAL A 210 10.07 6.68 13.80
CA VAL A 210 9.61 5.35 14.24
C VAL A 210 8.19 5.40 14.77
N VAL A 211 7.80 6.45 15.49
CA VAL A 211 6.48 6.53 16.14
C VAL A 211 5.34 6.50 15.12
N PRO A 212 5.31 7.34 14.06
CA PRO A 212 4.26 7.25 13.05
C PRO A 212 4.20 5.88 12.37
N LEU A 213 5.37 5.31 12.05
CA LEU A 213 5.46 3.98 11.45
C LEU A 213 4.86 2.92 12.38
N TYR A 214 5.22 2.94 13.66
CA TYR A 214 4.80 1.95 14.63
C TYR A 214 3.30 2.01 14.89
N ILE A 215 2.74 3.17 15.22
CA ILE A 215 1.32 3.28 15.58
C ILE A 215 0.41 2.94 14.38
N VAL A 216 0.78 3.35 13.17
CA VAL A 216 0.02 2.99 11.95
C VAL A 216 0.09 1.48 11.70
N SER A 217 1.28 0.89 11.82
CA SER A 217 1.45 -0.56 11.62
C SER A 217 0.66 -1.37 12.64
N GLU A 218 0.71 -0.98 13.91
CA GLU A 218 -0.04 -1.62 14.99
C GLU A 218 -1.56 -1.48 14.79
N TYR A 219 -2.02 -0.28 14.47
CA TYR A 219 -3.42 0.01 14.20
C TYR A 219 -3.97 -0.84 13.04
N LEU A 220 -3.29 -0.85 11.89
CA LEU A 220 -3.70 -1.63 10.73
C LEU A 220 -3.63 -3.15 10.99
N ALA A 221 -2.60 -3.62 11.68
CA ALA A 221 -2.48 -5.03 12.04
C ALA A 221 -3.62 -5.47 12.98
N ASN A 222 -4.01 -4.62 13.93
CA ASN A 222 -5.12 -4.90 14.84
C ASN A 222 -6.48 -4.83 14.12
N SER A 223 -6.67 -3.90 13.18
CA SER A 223 -7.87 -3.86 12.32
C SER A 223 -8.03 -5.19 11.56
N VAL A 224 -6.99 -5.68 10.88
CA VAL A 224 -7.04 -6.97 10.17
C VAL A 224 -7.33 -8.14 11.11
N LYS A 225 -6.72 -8.17 12.32
CA LYS A 225 -7.00 -9.22 13.32
C LYS A 225 -8.43 -9.17 13.83
N ASN A 226 -8.99 -7.98 14.00
CA ASN A 226 -10.34 -7.77 14.54
C ASN A 226 -11.43 -7.98 13.49
N GLN A 227 -11.18 -7.66 12.21
CA GLN A 227 -12.04 -8.02 11.08
C GLN A 227 -12.27 -9.54 11.00
N ASN A 228 -11.25 -10.34 11.34
CA ASN A 228 -11.39 -11.80 11.42
C ASN A 228 -12.23 -12.28 12.63
N LYS A 229 -12.49 -11.41 13.61
CA LYS A 229 -13.28 -11.73 14.83
C LYS A 229 -14.70 -11.16 14.79
N GLN A 230 -14.91 -10.03 14.12
CA GLN A 230 -16.21 -9.42 13.92
C GLN A 230 -16.59 -9.54 12.44
N ASN A 231 -17.47 -10.50 12.13
CA ASN A 231 -18.10 -10.55 10.82
C ASN A 231 -18.78 -9.18 10.56
N MET A 232 -18.36 -8.52 9.48
CA MET A 232 -18.87 -7.25 8.94
C MET A 232 -18.26 -5.97 9.54
N GLU A 233 -17.15 -5.51 8.96
CA GLU A 233 -17.03 -4.07 8.72
C GLU A 233 -18.07 -3.65 7.66
N SER A 234 -18.61 -2.44 7.78
CA SER A 234 -19.57 -1.88 6.85
C SER A 234 -18.93 -1.75 5.47
N MET A 235 -19.29 -2.66 4.56
CA MET A 235 -18.96 -2.53 3.14
C MET A 235 -19.34 -1.13 2.67
N THR A 236 -18.54 -0.52 1.81
CA THR A 236 -18.96 0.74 1.17
C THR A 236 -20.28 0.50 0.43
N SER A 237 -21.09 1.56 0.22
CA SER A 237 -22.39 1.42 -0.44
C SER A 237 -22.31 0.70 -1.79
N ASP A 238 -21.21 0.89 -2.52
CA ASP A 238 -20.96 0.21 -3.80
C ASP A 238 -20.52 -1.24 -3.62
N GLU A 239 -19.69 -1.53 -2.62
CA GLU A 239 -19.32 -2.91 -2.27
C GLU A 239 -20.55 -3.71 -1.84
N LEU A 240 -21.41 -3.15 -1.01
CA LEU A 240 -22.64 -3.79 -0.55
C LEU A 240 -23.57 -4.12 -1.72
N LYS A 241 -23.72 -3.19 -2.67
CA LYS A 241 -24.52 -3.42 -3.89
C LYS A 241 -23.95 -4.57 -4.73
N ARG A 242 -22.62 -4.63 -4.88
CA ARG A 242 -21.96 -5.72 -5.63
C ARG A 242 -22.06 -7.05 -4.90
N PHE A 243 -21.93 -7.06 -3.58
CA PHE A 243 -22.14 -8.25 -2.76
C PHE A 243 -23.55 -8.79 -2.93
N LYS A 244 -24.57 -7.93 -2.81
CA LYS A 244 -25.97 -8.30 -3.05
C LYS A 244 -26.17 -8.89 -4.44
N LYS A 245 -25.62 -8.24 -5.48
CA LYS A 245 -25.68 -8.76 -6.85
C LYS A 245 -24.99 -10.12 -7.01
N GLY A 246 -23.82 -10.31 -6.38
CA GLY A 246 -23.11 -11.58 -6.41
C GLY A 246 -23.90 -12.71 -5.74
N VAL A 247 -24.55 -12.42 -4.60
CA VAL A 247 -25.45 -13.37 -3.92
C VAL A 247 -26.65 -13.70 -4.81
N GLU A 248 -27.29 -12.69 -5.42
CA GLU A 248 -28.41 -12.90 -6.35
C GLU A 248 -28.03 -13.76 -7.56
N ASP A 249 -26.84 -13.53 -8.15
CA ASP A 249 -26.35 -14.28 -9.30
C ASP A 249 -26.04 -15.75 -8.92
N ILE A 250 -25.56 -16.00 -7.69
CA ILE A 250 -25.38 -17.36 -7.15
C ILE A 250 -26.73 -18.04 -6.92
N TRP A 251 -27.69 -17.33 -6.32
CA TRP A 251 -29.04 -17.87 -6.05
C TRP A 251 -29.83 -18.17 -7.31
N LYS A 252 -29.58 -17.43 -8.41
CA LYS A 252 -30.18 -17.69 -9.73
C LYS A 252 -29.51 -18.83 -10.49
N ASN A 253 -28.38 -19.35 -10.01
CA ASN A 253 -27.67 -20.41 -10.69
C ASN A 253 -28.22 -21.78 -10.27
N ASN A 254 -29.14 -22.31 -11.08
CA ASN A 254 -29.78 -23.63 -10.89
C ASN A 254 -28.79 -24.82 -10.90
N SER A 255 -27.50 -24.61 -11.17
CA SER A 255 -26.46 -25.64 -11.06
C SER A 255 -25.84 -25.77 -9.67
N LEU A 256 -26.11 -24.81 -8.78
CA LEU A 256 -25.62 -24.74 -7.40
C LEU A 256 -26.73 -24.92 -6.36
N SER A 257 -27.99 -24.98 -6.78
CA SER A 257 -29.10 -25.42 -5.93
C SER A 257 -29.08 -26.94 -5.86
N ASP A 258 -28.86 -27.48 -4.67
CA ASP A 258 -28.87 -28.93 -4.39
C ASP A 258 -30.12 -29.60 -4.99
N ARG A 259 -29.92 -30.77 -5.59
CA ARG A 259 -30.94 -31.81 -5.68
C ARG A 259 -30.94 -32.59 -4.38
#